data_AF-A0A844ZA54-F1
#
_entry.id   AF-A0A844ZA54-F1
#
_cell.length_a   1.000
_cell.length_b   1.000
_cell.length_c   1.000
_cell.angle_alpha   90.00
_cell.angle_beta   90.00
_cell.angle_gamma   90.00
#
_symmetry.space_group_name_H-M   'P 1'
#
loop_
_entity.id
_entity.type
_entity.pdbx_description
1 polymer ?
#
loop_
_entity_poly.entity_id
_entity_poly.type
_entity_poly.pdbx_seq_one_letter_code
_entity_poly.pdbx_strand_id
1 'polypeptide(L)'
;MSAETDFAESFETFEELPDMPEPQGDVVDITEIEPPIEVEIVPETQSLGTGVASYYGKRFHGRRTANGERFNMNAMTAAHKTLPFGTKVRVTNPRNGKSVVVRINDRGPFIRGRTIDLSRAAAKKVGIVQRGHGTVELAKVTS
;
A
#
# COMPACT_ATOMS: atom_id res chain seq x y z
N MET A 1 47.61 38.95 -42.92
CA MET A 1 48.83 38.13 -42.73
C MET A 1 48.46 37.12 -41.66
N SER A 2 48.12 35.91 -42.11
CA SER A 2 47.55 34.83 -41.30
C SER A 2 48.62 33.79 -41.01
N ALA A 3 48.64 33.29 -39.77
CA ALA A 3 49.23 32.00 -39.44
C ALA A 3 48.35 31.41 -38.33
N GLU A 4 47.35 30.63 -38.73
CA GLU A 4 46.66 29.69 -37.85
C GLU A 4 47.59 28.48 -37.72
N THR A 5 48.16 28.29 -36.54
CA THR A 5 48.90 27.08 -36.20
C THR A 5 47.90 25.95 -36.03
N ASP A 6 48.06 24.88 -36.79
CA ASP A 6 47.14 23.75 -36.88
C ASP A 6 47.16 22.94 -35.57
N PHE A 7 46.01 22.90 -34.88
CA PHE A 7 45.80 22.19 -33.61
C PHE A 7 46.13 20.69 -33.71
N ALA A 8 46.08 20.12 -34.92
CA ALA A 8 46.40 18.72 -35.17
C ALA A 8 47.86 18.34 -34.88
N GLU A 9 48.80 19.29 -34.90
CA GLU A 9 50.23 19.00 -34.63
C GLU A 9 50.55 18.84 -33.12
N SER A 10 49.56 19.04 -32.23
CA SER A 10 49.75 18.98 -30.77
C SER A 10 49.58 17.59 -30.15
N PHE A 11 49.21 16.58 -30.94
CA PHE A 11 49.04 15.21 -30.47
C PHE A 11 50.12 14.30 -31.04
N GLU A 12 50.90 13.65 -30.16
CA GLU A 12 51.77 12.56 -30.56
C GLU A 12 50.92 11.44 -31.17
N THR A 13 51.28 11.03 -32.38
CA THR A 13 50.62 9.89 -33.05
C THR A 13 51.15 8.61 -32.42
N PHE A 14 50.37 8.02 -31.50
CA PHE A 14 50.67 6.68 -30.99
C PHE A 14 50.39 5.67 -32.11
N GLU A 15 51.46 5.10 -32.65
CA GLU A 15 51.38 4.11 -33.74
C GLU A 15 50.90 2.73 -33.22
N GLU A 16 51.02 2.50 -31.91
CA GLU A 16 50.56 1.29 -31.24
C GLU A 16 49.84 1.66 -29.94
N LEU A 17 48.63 1.14 -29.75
CA LEU A 17 47.84 1.38 -28.53
C LEU A 17 48.55 0.72 -27.34
N PRO A 18 48.63 1.37 -26.16
CA PRO A 18 49.19 0.72 -24.98
C PRO A 18 48.37 -0.52 -24.63
N ASP A 19 49.05 -1.54 -24.10
CA ASP A 19 48.38 -2.75 -23.61
C ASP A 19 47.29 -2.36 -22.61
N MET A 20 46.10 -2.93 -22.80
CA MET A 20 44.97 -2.71 -21.91
C MET A 20 45.37 -3.11 -20.50
N PRO A 21 45.09 -2.27 -19.48
CA PRO A 21 45.35 -2.64 -18.10
C PRO A 21 44.55 -3.91 -17.76
N GLU A 22 45.19 -4.87 -17.10
CA GLU A 22 44.49 -6.06 -16.63
C GLU A 22 43.35 -5.65 -15.69
N PRO A 23 42.14 -6.19 -15.88
CA PRO A 23 41.01 -5.84 -15.04
C PRO A 23 41.32 -6.30 -13.60
N GLN A 24 41.36 -5.35 -12.67
CA GLN A 24 41.43 -5.67 -11.24
C GLN A 24 40.15 -6.40 -10.83
N GLY A 25 40.29 -7.37 -9.92
CA GLY A 25 39.38 -8.50 -9.66
C GLY A 25 37.95 -8.23 -9.19
N ASP A 26 37.37 -7.08 -9.49
CA ASP A 26 35.97 -6.73 -9.24
C ASP A 26 35.25 -6.44 -10.58
N VAL A 27 35.32 -7.38 -11.52
CA VAL A 27 34.56 -7.32 -12.76
C VAL A 27 33.14 -7.82 -12.47
N VAL A 28 32.18 -6.90 -12.41
CA VAL A 28 30.76 -7.26 -12.37
C VAL A 28 30.36 -7.67 -13.78
N ASP A 29 29.94 -8.92 -13.97
CA ASP A 29 29.49 -9.43 -15.27
C ASP A 29 28.14 -8.77 -15.64
N ILE A 30 28.20 -7.81 -16.56
CA ILE A 30 27.03 -7.04 -17.02
C ILE A 30 26.11 -7.84 -17.96
N THR A 31 26.45 -9.09 -18.28
CA THR A 31 25.62 -9.94 -19.15
C THR A 31 24.53 -10.70 -18.38
N GLU A 32 24.69 -10.86 -17.07
CA GLU A 32 23.71 -11.46 -16.17
C GLU A 32 23.16 -10.41 -15.19
N ILE A 33 22.27 -9.55 -15.69
CA ILE A 33 21.43 -8.75 -14.80
C ILE A 33 20.35 -9.68 -14.27
N GLU A 34 20.42 -10.05 -12.98
CA GLU A 34 19.29 -10.72 -12.33
C GLU A 34 18.03 -9.86 -12.56
N PRO A 35 16.93 -10.46 -13.06
CA PRO A 35 15.73 -9.69 -13.33
C PRO A 35 15.30 -8.99 -12.03
N PRO A 36 14.89 -7.70 -12.11
CA PRO A 36 14.44 -6.99 -10.93
C PRO A 36 13.34 -7.81 -10.28
N ILE A 37 13.53 -8.19 -9.02
CA ILE A 37 12.49 -8.81 -8.22
C ILE A 37 11.35 -7.79 -8.18
N GLU A 38 10.25 -8.06 -8.88
CA GLU A 38 9.01 -7.30 -8.72
C GLU A 38 8.47 -7.57 -7.32
N VAL A 39 8.99 -6.85 -6.33
CA VAL A 39 8.47 -6.91 -4.96
C VAL A 39 7.08 -6.31 -5.00
N GLU A 40 6.06 -7.16 -5.05
CA GLU A 40 4.68 -6.74 -4.82
C GLU A 40 4.67 -6.04 -3.46
N ILE A 41 4.52 -4.71 -3.46
CA ILE A 41 4.67 -3.88 -2.26
C ILE A 41 3.48 -4.15 -1.33
N VAL A 42 3.53 -5.26 -0.60
CA VAL A 42 2.51 -5.58 0.39
C VAL A 42 2.72 -4.60 1.53
N PRO A 43 1.79 -3.65 1.79
CA PRO A 43 2.02 -2.68 2.83
C PRO A 43 2.14 -3.42 4.15
N GLU A 44 3.15 -3.06 4.93
CA GLU A 44 3.39 -3.63 6.24
C GLU A 44 2.12 -3.48 7.08
N THR A 45 1.81 -4.49 7.89
CA THR A 45 0.63 -4.45 8.74
C THR A 45 0.91 -4.91 10.14
N GLN A 46 0.41 -4.17 11.12
CA GLN A 46 0.43 -4.54 12.53
C GLN A 46 -0.92 -5.17 12.92
N SER A 47 -0.91 -6.41 13.40
CA SER A 47 -2.14 -7.08 13.85
C SER A 47 -2.79 -6.34 15.01
N LEU A 48 -4.10 -6.11 14.91
CA LEU A 48 -4.98 -5.57 15.97
C LEU A 48 -5.84 -6.65 16.61
N GLY A 49 -5.70 -7.91 16.18
CA GLY A 49 -6.42 -9.06 16.69
C GLY A 49 -7.74 -9.36 15.96
N THR A 50 -8.51 -10.29 16.55
CA THR A 50 -9.79 -10.77 16.00
C THR A 50 -10.96 -10.01 16.62
N GLY A 51 -12.01 -9.76 15.83
CA GLY A 51 -13.23 -9.12 16.28
C GLY A 51 -14.44 -9.51 15.46
N VAL A 52 -15.57 -8.85 15.72
CA VAL A 52 -16.79 -9.04 14.94
C VAL A 52 -17.11 -7.77 14.18
N ALA A 53 -17.27 -7.89 12.87
CA ALA A 53 -17.68 -6.81 11.98
C ALA A 53 -19.20 -6.85 11.71
N SER A 54 -19.84 -5.69 11.72
CA SER A 54 -21.12 -5.45 11.04
C SER A 54 -20.96 -4.38 9.96
N TYR A 55 -22.07 -3.92 9.39
CA TYR A 55 -22.08 -2.81 8.46
C TYR A 55 -23.30 -1.91 8.63
N TYR A 56 -23.16 -0.64 8.26
CA TYR A 56 -24.24 0.33 8.34
C TYR A 56 -25.34 0.07 7.31
N GLY A 57 -26.60 0.21 7.74
CA GLY A 57 -27.76 0.21 6.86
C GLY A 57 -27.83 1.45 5.94
N LYS A 58 -28.55 1.33 4.82
CA LYS A 58 -28.72 2.41 3.82
C LYS A 58 -29.20 3.74 4.40
N ARG A 59 -30.02 3.70 5.47
CA ARG A 59 -30.59 4.87 6.16
C ARG A 59 -29.55 5.87 6.72
N PHE A 60 -28.31 5.43 6.92
CA PHE A 60 -27.25 6.28 7.44
C PHE A 60 -26.57 7.11 6.35
N HIS A 61 -26.76 6.76 5.07
CA HIS A 61 -26.10 7.46 3.97
C HIS A 61 -26.40 8.96 3.99
N GLY A 62 -25.36 9.78 3.82
CA GLY A 62 -25.44 11.24 3.82
C GLY A 62 -25.47 11.89 5.21
N ARG A 63 -25.63 11.12 6.31
CA ARG A 63 -25.56 11.64 7.68
C ARG A 63 -24.11 11.97 8.06
N ARG A 64 -23.93 12.87 9.03
CA ARG A 64 -22.60 13.19 9.56
C ARG A 64 -22.05 12.04 10.40
N THR A 65 -20.78 11.70 10.18
CA THR A 65 -19.97 10.80 11.03
C THR A 65 -19.35 11.60 12.17
N ALA A 66 -18.75 10.90 13.14
CA ALA A 66 -18.08 11.50 14.28
C ALA A 66 -16.86 12.37 13.92
N ASN A 67 -16.24 12.16 12.75
CA ASN A 67 -15.18 13.04 12.25
C ASN A 67 -15.69 14.23 11.42
N GLY A 68 -17.00 14.40 11.30
CA GLY A 68 -17.65 15.52 10.59
C GLY A 68 -17.93 15.29 9.10
N GLU A 69 -17.37 14.23 8.49
CA GLU A 69 -17.66 13.88 7.09
C GLU A 69 -19.11 13.39 6.91
N ARG A 70 -19.62 13.42 5.68
CA ARG A 70 -20.87 12.73 5.36
C ARG A 70 -20.59 11.25 5.07
N PHE A 71 -21.31 10.36 5.75
CA PHE A 71 -21.19 8.93 5.53
C PHE A 71 -21.59 8.53 4.11
N ASN A 72 -20.64 7.93 3.38
CA ASN A 72 -20.87 7.35 2.08
C ASN A 72 -20.85 5.81 2.18
N MET A 73 -22.00 5.18 1.95
CA MET A 73 -22.12 3.72 2.02
C MET A 73 -21.30 2.98 0.95
N ASN A 74 -20.90 3.68 -0.11
CA ASN A 74 -20.10 3.16 -1.22
C ASN A 74 -18.59 3.39 -1.03
N ALA A 75 -18.18 4.19 -0.05
CA ALA A 75 -16.77 4.44 0.25
C ALA A 75 -16.14 3.31 1.06
N MET A 76 -14.81 3.22 1.09
CA MET A 76 -14.07 2.26 1.91
C MET A 76 -13.79 2.83 3.31
N THR A 77 -14.85 2.99 4.11
CA THR A 77 -14.76 3.55 5.46
C THR A 77 -15.37 2.63 6.50
N ALA A 78 -15.00 2.86 7.77
CA ALA A 78 -15.52 2.12 8.91
C ALA A 78 -15.56 2.97 10.19
N ALA A 79 -16.36 2.51 11.15
CA ALA A 79 -16.39 3.04 12.51
C ALA A 79 -15.66 2.11 13.48
N HIS A 80 -14.87 2.70 14.36
CA HIS A 80 -14.17 1.98 15.42
C HIS A 80 -14.14 2.81 16.72
N LYS A 81 -14.14 2.14 17.87
CA LYS A 81 -14.29 2.77 19.20
C LYS A 81 -13.14 3.72 19.52
N THR A 82 -11.91 3.26 19.34
CA THR A 82 -10.71 3.94 19.86
C THR A 82 -9.68 4.32 18.81
N LEU A 83 -9.57 3.60 17.69
CA LEU A 83 -8.63 3.93 16.63
C LEU A 83 -8.74 5.40 16.17
N PRO A 84 -7.60 6.10 15.97
CA PRO A 84 -7.59 7.45 15.44
C PRO A 84 -8.32 7.56 14.09
N PHE A 85 -9.00 8.67 13.86
CA PHE A 85 -9.56 8.94 12.53
C PHE A 85 -8.45 9.01 11.49
N GLY A 86 -8.73 8.54 10.28
CA GLY A 86 -7.74 8.42 9.20
C GLY A 86 -6.93 7.12 9.23
N THR A 87 -6.95 6.36 10.34
CA THR A 87 -6.26 5.06 10.41
C THR A 87 -6.76 4.14 9.30
N LYS A 88 -5.84 3.55 8.54
CA LYS A 88 -6.12 2.50 7.56
C LYS A 88 -6.07 1.14 8.24
N VAL A 89 -7.12 0.35 8.07
CA VAL A 89 -7.26 -0.98 8.66
C VAL A 89 -7.55 -1.97 7.56
N ARG A 90 -6.72 -3.00 7.43
CA ARG A 90 -7.02 -4.21 6.67
C ARG A 90 -7.98 -5.06 7.50
N VAL A 91 -9.12 -5.38 6.92
CA VAL A 91 -10.16 -6.22 7.50
C VAL A 91 -10.23 -7.49 6.69
N THR A 92 -9.91 -8.62 7.31
CA THR A 92 -9.90 -9.94 6.66
C THR A 92 -11.02 -10.79 7.23
N ASN A 93 -11.77 -11.46 6.36
CA ASN A 93 -12.74 -12.47 6.77
C ASN A 93 -12.08 -13.85 6.66
N PRO A 94 -11.69 -14.49 7.79
CA PRO A 94 -10.98 -15.77 7.75
C PRO A 94 -11.82 -16.90 7.14
N ARG A 95 -13.15 -16.75 7.07
CA ARG A 95 -14.02 -17.79 6.48
C ARG A 95 -13.90 -17.90 4.97
N ASN A 96 -13.47 -16.85 4.27
CA ASN A 96 -13.39 -16.83 2.81
C ASN A 96 -12.07 -16.27 2.27
N GLY A 97 -11.13 -15.91 3.15
CA GLY A 97 -9.83 -15.32 2.80
C GLY A 97 -9.89 -13.91 2.22
N LYS A 98 -11.07 -13.31 2.05
CA LYS A 98 -11.21 -11.98 1.44
C LYS A 98 -10.81 -10.90 2.43
N SER A 99 -10.08 -9.90 1.95
CA SER A 99 -9.69 -8.74 2.72
C SER A 99 -10.05 -7.42 2.03
N VAL A 100 -10.15 -6.35 2.82
CA VAL A 100 -10.37 -4.99 2.32
C VAL A 100 -9.68 -3.99 3.26
N VAL A 101 -9.08 -2.95 2.70
CA VAL A 101 -8.56 -1.83 3.48
C VAL A 101 -9.64 -0.75 3.61
N VAL A 102 -9.92 -0.32 4.83
CA VAL A 102 -10.86 0.76 5.15
C VAL A 102 -10.18 1.87 5.94
N ARG A 103 -10.70 3.09 5.80
CA ARG A 103 -10.30 4.23 6.63
C ARG A 103 -11.29 4.43 7.78
N ILE A 104 -10.78 4.63 9.00
CA ILE A 104 -11.62 4.96 10.14
C ILE A 104 -12.08 6.42 10.04
N ASN A 105 -13.38 6.65 9.97
CA ASN A 105 -13.95 8.00 9.90
C ASN A 105 -15.14 8.22 10.85
N ASP A 106 -15.49 7.21 11.65
CA ASP A 106 -16.64 7.30 12.56
C ASP A 106 -16.37 6.54 13.88
N ARG A 107 -17.28 6.71 14.86
CA ARG A 107 -17.21 6.10 16.19
C ARG A 107 -18.32 5.08 16.40
N GLY A 108 -18.03 4.13 17.29
CA GLY A 108 -18.82 2.92 17.50
C GLY A 108 -18.03 1.69 17.03
N PRO A 109 -18.66 0.53 16.91
CA PRO A 109 -20.04 0.22 17.30
C PRO A 109 -20.25 0.26 18.81
N PHE A 110 -21.36 0.82 19.28
CA PHE A 110 -21.70 0.87 20.71
C PHE A 110 -22.46 -0.36 21.21
N ILE A 111 -22.71 -1.32 20.32
CA ILE A 111 -23.34 -2.60 20.67
C ILE A 111 -22.26 -3.54 21.20
N ARG A 112 -22.58 -4.27 22.27
CA ARG A 112 -21.68 -5.29 22.84
C ARG A 112 -21.38 -6.39 21.82
N GLY A 113 -20.15 -6.90 21.86
CA GLY A 113 -19.69 -7.97 20.95
C GLY A 113 -19.34 -7.50 19.53
N ARG A 114 -19.40 -6.20 19.21
CA ARG A 114 -18.95 -5.64 17.93
C ARG A 114 -17.67 -4.85 18.08
N THR A 115 -16.77 -5.03 17.11
CA THR A 115 -15.46 -4.38 17.07
C THR A 115 -15.41 -3.27 16.04
N ILE A 116 -16.00 -3.51 14.85
CA ILE A 116 -15.93 -2.56 13.73
C ILE A 116 -17.26 -2.56 12.94
N ASP A 117 -17.70 -1.38 12.50
CA ASP A 117 -18.83 -1.25 11.57
C ASP A 117 -18.33 -0.75 10.22
N LEU A 118 -18.49 -1.57 9.19
CA LEU A 118 -18.05 -1.28 7.84
C LEU A 118 -19.10 -0.48 7.05
N SER A 119 -18.64 0.22 6.01
CA SER A 119 -19.54 0.63 4.94
C SER A 119 -20.14 -0.60 4.22
N ARG A 120 -21.25 -0.41 3.51
CA ARG A 120 -21.87 -1.50 2.73
C ARG A 120 -20.93 -2.01 1.64
N ALA A 121 -20.17 -1.12 0.98
CA ALA A 121 -19.21 -1.52 -0.04
C ALA A 121 -18.06 -2.35 0.53
N ALA A 122 -17.48 -1.96 1.66
CA ALA A 122 -16.45 -2.74 2.34
C ALA A 122 -16.98 -4.11 2.81
N ALA A 123 -18.17 -4.13 3.39
CA ALA A 123 -18.84 -5.36 3.80
C ALA A 123 -19.11 -6.33 2.63
N LYS A 124 -19.45 -5.78 1.45
CA LYS A 124 -19.63 -6.56 0.22
C LYS A 124 -18.31 -7.19 -0.23
N LYS A 125 -17.21 -6.43 -0.22
CA LYS A 125 -15.89 -6.92 -0.60
C LYS A 125 -15.40 -8.05 0.31
N VAL A 126 -15.55 -7.88 1.63
CA VAL A 126 -15.13 -8.88 2.62
C VAL A 126 -16.13 -10.04 2.77
N GLY A 127 -17.31 -9.93 2.15
CA GLY A 127 -18.28 -11.03 2.03
C GLY A 127 -19.11 -11.32 3.28
N ILE A 128 -19.49 -10.28 4.04
CA ILE A 128 -20.32 -10.43 5.26
C ILE A 128 -21.77 -9.94 5.09
N VAL A 129 -22.13 -9.36 3.94
CA VAL A 129 -23.45 -8.73 3.72
C VAL A 129 -24.61 -9.70 3.95
N GLN A 130 -24.55 -10.90 3.37
CA GLN A 130 -25.64 -11.89 3.50
C GLN A 130 -25.91 -12.31 4.95
N ARG A 131 -24.87 -12.38 5.78
CA ARG A 131 -24.97 -12.77 7.20
C ARG A 131 -25.30 -11.59 8.12
N GLY A 132 -25.28 -10.35 7.60
CA GLY A 132 -25.34 -9.12 8.40
C GLY A 132 -24.03 -8.80 9.13
N HIS A 133 -23.26 -9.83 9.50
CA HIS A 133 -22.03 -9.72 10.27
C HIS A 133 -21.14 -10.96 10.18
N GLY A 134 -19.92 -10.86 10.71
CA GLY A 134 -19.01 -12.00 10.81
C GLY A 134 -17.77 -11.71 11.63
N THR A 135 -17.10 -12.78 12.05
CA THR A 135 -15.75 -12.71 12.61
C THR A 135 -14.79 -12.19 11.55
N VAL A 136 -13.91 -11.27 11.95
CA VAL A 136 -12.88 -10.69 11.11
C VAL A 136 -11.57 -10.55 11.88
N GLU A 137 -10.47 -10.57 11.17
CA GLU A 137 -9.16 -10.18 11.65
C GLU A 137 -8.87 -8.75 11.22
N LEU A 138 -8.35 -7.95 12.14
CA LEU A 138 -8.02 -6.55 11.90
C LEU A 138 -6.50 -6.38 11.95
N ALA A 139 -5.97 -5.63 10.99
CA ALA A 139 -4.58 -5.20 11.01
C ALA A 139 -4.47 -3.73 10.61
N LYS A 140 -3.72 -2.93 11.38
CA LYS A 140 -3.39 -1.55 11.04
C LYS A 140 -2.40 -1.58 9.88
N VAL A 141 -2.69 -0.85 8.82
CA VAL A 141 -1.76 -0.68 7.70
C VAL A 141 -0.73 0.36 8.08
N THR A 142 0.54 -0.04 8.13
CA THR A 142 1.69 0.84 8.28
C THR A 142 2.27 1.12 6.89
N SER A 143 2.85 2.31 6.76
CA SER A 143 3.50 2.80 5.54
C SER A 143 4.99 2.84 5.76
#